data_AF-A0A932KN39-F1
#
_entry.id   AF-A0A932KN39-F1
#
_cell.length_a   1.000
_cell.length_b   1.000
_cell.length_c   1.000
_cell.angle_alpha   90.00
_cell.angle_beta   90.00
_cell.angle_gamma   90.00
#
_symmetry.space_group_name_H-M   'P 1'
#
loop_
_entity.id
_entity.type
_entity.pdbx_description
1 polymer ?
#
loop_
_entity_poly.entity_id
_entity_poly.type
_entity_poly.pdbx_seq_one_letter_code
_entity_poly.pdbx_strand_id
1 'polypeptide(L)'
;MYKAFFNLSELPFSNTPDPRFFFVSRRHDEALSFLTYGIEEKKGFIVVTGEVGTGKTTLCRLLLDRLDRRASQGSARVRTSLILNSFLSTVELLQAINADFGLAAQSTSRKALIDELNKFLLAEASGGGNAVVIVDEAQNLSPETLEQIRMLSNLETEKEKLVQIVLVGQPEFRETLGRTDLRQLSQRISLRYHMTGLSADETSGYLRHRLQTAGARDGPFFTTRAEEKIHEFSRGTPRLINRIADQALSLAGQRESGTVTHEMVEAAVLELDWRAESQPQGRKGKGGALLGRLAHPAVLGGAFLGLGLAAAAAIQIGWRPYAAPAVVPGPVREAGRPASPPAAWMPDAKGYFHARTPEEISVAVILTFLRLWGVEMINVDFLPRMSEKDARLTDVGKTFGFFVSKVDVDSRRLLRLNRPFAVFGTWSGERRPALAVWGNEREVGLFDPVSGMTTLSWSDLTKKADGRAVVWWKGPAGLADPFSVKRGSTLMRFQEILAAAGDYKAVPDGRLGPRTREAIRRAEARLGLPASGAVSGDLLILLTQGQGPTLKEPSRAGTPLEALR
;
A
#
# COMPACT_ATOMS: atom_id res chain seq x y z
N MET A 1 17.44 16.83 24.40
CA MET A 1 18.48 17.81 24.03
C MET A 1 17.94 18.82 23.03
N TYR A 2 17.61 18.42 21.79
CA TYR A 2 17.21 19.36 20.73
C TYR A 2 16.12 20.38 21.10
N LYS A 3 15.13 20.03 21.93
CA LYS A 3 14.09 20.96 22.44
C LYS A 3 14.69 22.29 22.94
N ALA A 4 15.72 22.21 23.78
CA ALA A 4 16.34 23.39 24.38
C ALA A 4 17.18 24.18 23.36
N PHE A 5 17.92 23.46 22.49
CA PHE A 5 18.72 24.06 21.42
C PHE A 5 17.85 24.87 20.44
N PHE A 6 16.69 24.35 20.06
CA PHE A 6 15.73 25.04 19.18
C PHE A 6 14.72 25.92 19.94
N ASN A 7 14.91 26.15 21.25
CA ASN A 7 14.03 26.96 22.11
C ASN A 7 12.52 26.60 22.03
N LEU A 8 12.21 25.31 21.85
CA LEU A 8 10.83 24.81 21.70
C LEU A 8 10.17 24.63 23.08
N SER A 9 8.87 24.90 23.19
CA SER A 9 8.09 24.69 24.42
C SER A 9 7.97 23.20 24.79
N GLU A 10 7.93 22.34 23.79
CA GLU A 10 7.70 20.89 23.91
C GLU A 10 8.31 20.12 22.73
N LEU A 11 8.04 18.81 22.61
CA LEU A 11 8.60 17.96 21.56
C LEU A 11 7.67 17.91 20.34
N PRO A 12 8.00 18.58 19.21
CA PRO A 12 7.07 18.77 18.09
C PRO A 12 6.57 17.47 17.48
N PHE A 13 7.39 16.42 17.47
CA PHE A 13 7.10 15.16 16.76
C PHE A 13 6.83 13.96 17.68
N SER A 14 6.37 14.22 18.91
CA SER A 14 5.84 13.15 19.77
C SER A 14 4.70 12.39 19.09
N ASN A 15 4.64 11.08 19.31
CA ASN A 15 3.52 10.23 18.88
C ASN A 15 2.38 10.18 19.91
N THR A 16 2.42 11.02 20.95
CA THR A 16 1.31 11.22 21.89
C THR A 16 0.15 11.93 21.16
N PRO A 17 -1.12 11.47 21.28
CA PRO A 17 -2.25 12.07 20.59
C PRO A 17 -2.73 13.36 21.28
N ASP A 18 -2.04 14.47 21.02
CA ASP A 18 -2.45 15.83 21.42
C ASP A 18 -3.20 16.53 20.26
N PRO A 19 -4.45 17.00 20.45
CA PRO A 19 -5.23 17.69 19.43
C PRO A 19 -4.57 18.96 18.84
N ARG A 20 -3.73 19.66 19.60
CA ARG A 20 -3.07 20.91 19.13
C ARG A 20 -2.13 20.66 17.95
N PHE A 21 -1.58 19.45 17.86
CA PHE A 21 -0.68 19.01 16.80
C PHE A 21 -1.42 18.34 15.63
N PHE A 22 -2.77 18.41 15.60
CA PHE A 22 -3.54 17.82 14.52
C PHE A 22 -3.59 18.72 13.27
N PHE A 23 -2.80 18.33 12.28
CA PHE A 23 -2.85 18.90 10.94
C PHE A 23 -4.06 18.37 10.15
N VAL A 24 -5.07 19.22 9.92
CA VAL A 24 -6.19 18.92 9.02
C VAL A 24 -5.66 18.90 7.57
N SER A 25 -5.30 17.71 7.08
CA SER A 25 -4.90 17.52 5.68
C SER A 25 -6.11 17.46 4.75
N ARG A 26 -5.93 17.71 3.45
CA ARG A 26 -7.01 17.58 2.45
C ARG A 26 -7.57 16.17 2.42
N ARG A 27 -6.70 15.15 2.53
CA ARG A 27 -7.12 13.74 2.67
C ARG A 27 -7.99 13.47 3.90
N HIS A 28 -7.75 14.20 5.00
CA HIS A 28 -8.59 14.07 6.19
C HIS A 28 -9.97 14.71 5.99
N ASP A 29 -10.07 15.87 5.34
CA ASP A 29 -11.39 16.49 5.06
C ASP A 29 -12.15 15.79 3.92
N GLU A 30 -11.46 15.23 2.93
CA GLU A 30 -12.04 14.28 1.95
C GLU A 30 -12.69 13.08 2.66
N ALA A 31 -11.94 12.39 3.53
CA ALA A 31 -12.41 11.22 4.24
C ALA A 31 -13.54 11.57 5.25
N LEU A 32 -13.44 12.71 5.92
CA LEU A 32 -14.43 13.21 6.87
C LEU A 32 -15.73 13.63 6.17
N SER A 33 -15.65 14.26 5.00
CA SER A 33 -16.81 14.61 4.18
C SER A 33 -17.47 13.37 3.58
N PHE A 34 -16.69 12.38 3.15
CA PHE A 34 -17.18 11.07 2.70
C PHE A 34 -17.93 10.31 3.80
N LEU A 35 -17.38 10.28 5.03
CA LEU A 35 -18.03 9.70 6.20
C LEU A 35 -19.32 10.44 6.57
N THR A 36 -19.27 11.79 6.60
CA THR A 36 -20.44 12.63 6.91
C THR A 36 -21.57 12.37 5.91
N TYR A 37 -21.27 12.41 4.60
CA TYR A 37 -22.22 12.11 3.53
C TYR A 37 -22.87 10.72 3.72
N GLY A 38 -22.06 9.68 3.95
CA GLY A 38 -22.58 8.32 4.11
C GLY A 38 -23.49 8.13 5.31
N ILE A 39 -23.24 8.87 6.40
CA ILE A 39 -24.05 8.84 7.62
C ILE A 39 -25.35 9.62 7.43
N GLU A 40 -25.28 10.86 6.95
CA GLU A 40 -26.44 11.74 6.78
C GLU A 40 -27.44 11.18 5.77
N GLU A 41 -26.94 10.58 4.70
CA GLU A 41 -27.75 9.93 3.67
C GLU A 41 -28.16 8.49 4.00
N LYS A 42 -27.98 8.06 5.26
CA LYS A 42 -28.35 6.74 5.81
C LYS A 42 -27.91 5.55 4.92
N LYS A 43 -26.68 5.59 4.39
CA LYS A 43 -26.16 4.58 3.44
C LYS A 43 -25.83 3.21 4.08
N GLY A 44 -26.04 3.03 5.39
CA GLY A 44 -25.78 1.77 6.09
C GLY A 44 -24.30 1.54 6.34
N PHE A 45 -23.68 0.61 5.61
CA PHE A 45 -22.27 0.25 5.82
C PHE A 45 -21.30 1.15 5.06
N ILE A 46 -20.33 1.67 5.82
CA ILE A 46 -19.21 2.47 5.35
C ILE A 46 -17.92 1.81 5.82
N VAL A 47 -16.94 1.64 4.92
CA VAL A 47 -15.62 1.11 5.28
C VAL A 47 -14.53 2.12 4.96
N VAL A 48 -13.70 2.42 5.96
CA VAL A 48 -12.48 3.23 5.79
C VAL A 48 -11.27 2.34 6.06
N THR A 49 -10.35 2.26 5.12
CA THR A 49 -9.10 1.52 5.27
C THR A 49 -7.90 2.42 5.09
N GLY A 50 -6.73 2.04 5.61
CA GLY A 50 -5.49 2.78 5.39
C GLY A 50 -4.36 2.27 6.25
N GLU A 51 -3.13 2.67 5.90
CA GLU A 51 -1.90 2.19 6.54
C GLU A 51 -1.83 2.47 8.06
N VAL A 52 -0.89 1.79 8.73
CA VAL A 52 -0.67 1.98 10.17
C VAL A 52 -0.10 3.37 10.44
N GLY A 53 -0.92 4.24 11.02
CA GLY A 53 -0.52 5.60 11.41
C GLY A 53 -0.88 6.71 10.41
N THR A 54 -1.80 6.46 9.46
CA THR A 54 -2.38 7.48 8.55
C THR A 54 -3.37 8.45 9.20
N GLY A 55 -3.75 8.22 10.46
CA GLY A 55 -4.71 9.06 11.19
C GLY A 55 -6.10 8.47 11.39
N LYS A 56 -6.34 7.19 11.06
CA LYS A 56 -7.63 6.48 11.20
C LYS A 56 -8.40 6.77 12.50
N THR A 57 -7.80 6.49 13.67
CA THR A 57 -8.41 6.77 14.99
C THR A 57 -8.67 8.26 15.23
N THR A 58 -7.86 9.14 14.63
CA THR A 58 -8.08 10.60 14.68
C THR A 58 -9.26 11.01 13.80
N LEU A 59 -9.42 10.42 12.62
CA LEU A 59 -10.60 10.61 11.76
C LEU A 59 -11.89 10.21 12.47
N CYS A 60 -11.88 9.12 13.25
CA CYS A 60 -13.04 8.74 14.09
C CYS A 60 -13.41 9.84 15.10
N ARG A 61 -12.42 10.48 15.74
CA ARG A 61 -12.65 11.58 16.70
C ARG A 61 -13.16 12.85 16.01
N LEU A 62 -12.60 13.20 14.85
CA LEU A 62 -13.04 14.34 14.04
C LEU A 62 -14.46 14.16 13.50
N LEU A 63 -14.86 12.91 13.21
CA LEU A 63 -16.22 12.59 12.82
C LEU A 63 -17.20 12.87 13.96
N LEU A 64 -16.95 12.37 15.18
CA LEU A 64 -17.79 12.65 16.35
C LEU A 64 -17.93 14.16 16.59
N ASP A 65 -16.80 14.86 16.68
CA ASP A 65 -16.72 16.31 16.86
C ASP A 65 -17.41 17.12 15.73
N ARG A 66 -17.47 16.60 14.49
CA ARG A 66 -18.25 17.21 13.39
C ARG A 66 -19.75 16.91 13.48
N LEU A 67 -20.14 15.71 13.93
CA LEU A 67 -21.54 15.34 14.14
C LEU A 67 -22.16 16.12 15.31
N ASP A 68 -21.45 16.22 16.44
CA ASP A 68 -21.90 16.95 17.64
C ASP A 68 -22.08 18.45 17.35
N ARG A 69 -21.15 19.06 16.60
CA ARG A 69 -21.30 20.45 16.12
C ARG A 69 -22.50 20.63 15.19
N ARG A 70 -22.77 19.69 14.29
CA ARG A 70 -23.92 19.78 13.35
C ARG A 70 -25.25 19.60 14.05
N ALA A 71 -25.36 18.69 15.01
CA ALA A 71 -26.52 18.58 15.89
C ALA A 71 -26.75 19.89 16.69
N SER A 72 -25.67 20.49 17.22
CA SER A 72 -25.72 21.79 17.89
C SER A 72 -26.11 22.97 16.97
N GLN A 73 -26.03 22.78 15.66
CA GLN A 73 -26.43 23.75 14.62
C GLN A 73 -27.82 23.45 14.03
N GLY A 74 -28.62 22.61 14.69
CA GLY A 74 -29.99 22.28 14.26
C GLY A 74 -30.09 21.20 13.18
N SER A 75 -29.01 20.45 12.91
CA SER A 75 -29.09 19.24 12.09
C SER A 75 -29.75 18.10 12.88
N ALA A 76 -30.21 17.05 12.18
CA ALA A 76 -30.76 15.86 12.81
C ALA A 76 -29.83 15.28 13.89
N ARG A 77 -30.39 14.85 15.01
CA ARG A 77 -29.64 14.28 16.15
C ARG A 77 -28.98 12.97 15.74
N VAL A 78 -27.68 12.85 15.99
CA VAL A 78 -26.93 11.61 15.74
C VAL A 78 -26.50 11.00 17.07
N ARG A 79 -26.91 9.75 17.32
CA ARG A 79 -26.43 8.93 18.43
C ARG A 79 -25.22 8.13 17.95
N THR A 80 -24.18 8.03 18.77
CA THR A 80 -22.89 7.47 18.38
C THR A 80 -22.41 6.41 19.38
N SER A 81 -21.76 5.36 18.87
CA SER A 81 -20.99 4.37 19.61
C SER A 81 -19.60 4.25 18.98
N LEU A 82 -18.56 4.10 19.80
CA LEU A 82 -17.15 4.06 19.35
C LEU A 82 -16.39 2.89 19.98
N ILE A 83 -16.36 1.78 19.25
CA ILE A 83 -15.67 0.56 19.64
C ILE A 83 -14.19 0.66 19.26
N LEU A 84 -13.35 1.05 20.23
CA LEU A 84 -11.88 1.14 20.07
C LEU A 84 -11.14 -0.18 20.36
N ASN A 85 -11.80 -1.15 20.98
CA ASN A 85 -11.27 -2.50 21.18
C ASN A 85 -12.03 -3.47 20.27
N SER A 86 -11.37 -4.01 19.26
CA SER A 86 -11.96 -4.92 18.27
C SER A 86 -11.73 -6.40 18.57
N PHE A 87 -11.18 -6.76 19.73
CA PHE A 87 -11.04 -8.14 20.21
C PHE A 87 -12.26 -8.66 20.99
N LEU A 88 -13.39 -7.95 20.95
CA LEU A 88 -14.63 -8.31 21.65
C LEU A 88 -15.33 -9.51 21.00
N SER A 89 -15.89 -10.39 21.83
CA SER A 89 -16.83 -11.41 21.37
C SER A 89 -18.15 -10.81 20.89
N THR A 90 -18.94 -11.63 20.21
CA THR A 90 -20.28 -11.31 19.70
C THR A 90 -21.22 -10.72 20.76
N VAL A 91 -21.09 -11.13 22.02
CA VAL A 91 -21.89 -10.61 23.14
C VAL A 91 -21.32 -9.28 23.63
N GLU A 92 -20.02 -9.23 23.95
CA GLU A 92 -19.36 -8.03 24.49
C GLU A 92 -19.46 -6.83 23.54
N LEU A 93 -19.43 -7.05 22.22
CA LEU A 93 -19.67 -6.01 21.22
C LEU A 93 -21.08 -5.41 21.36
N LEU A 94 -22.11 -6.25 21.47
CA LEU A 94 -23.50 -5.80 21.65
C LEU A 94 -23.69 -5.10 23.00
N GLN A 95 -23.01 -5.55 24.05
CA GLN A 95 -23.01 -4.90 25.36
C GLN A 95 -22.37 -3.50 25.29
N ALA A 96 -21.23 -3.35 24.60
CA ALA A 96 -20.56 -2.07 24.42
C ALA A 96 -21.40 -1.08 23.59
N ILE A 97 -21.99 -1.54 22.48
CA ILE A 97 -22.91 -0.73 21.66
C ILE A 97 -24.12 -0.26 22.47
N ASN A 98 -24.73 -1.16 23.26
CA ASN A 98 -25.85 -0.81 24.14
C ASN A 98 -25.41 0.20 25.22
N ALA A 99 -24.23 0.03 25.82
CA ALA A 99 -23.72 0.93 26.85
C ALA A 99 -23.46 2.35 26.31
N ASP A 100 -22.82 2.49 25.16
CA ASP A 100 -22.59 3.78 24.49
C ASP A 100 -23.91 4.51 24.17
N PHE A 101 -24.92 3.76 23.71
CA PHE A 101 -26.25 4.32 23.46
C PHE A 101 -27.08 4.61 24.72
N GLY A 102 -26.64 4.16 25.91
CA GLY A 102 -27.31 4.37 27.20
C GLY A 102 -28.40 3.34 27.51
N LEU A 103 -28.31 2.14 26.92
CA LEU A 103 -29.29 1.05 27.01
C LEU A 103 -28.87 -0.02 28.02
N ALA A 104 -29.77 -0.98 28.28
CA ALA A 104 -29.47 -2.15 29.10
C ALA A 104 -28.40 -3.05 28.43
N ALA A 105 -27.20 -3.08 29.04
CA ALA A 105 -26.05 -3.84 28.56
C ALA A 105 -25.71 -5.10 29.38
N GLN A 106 -26.37 -5.34 30.52
CA GLN A 106 -26.01 -6.42 31.46
C GLN A 106 -26.46 -7.84 31.03
N SER A 107 -27.20 -7.96 29.92
CA SER A 107 -27.65 -9.26 29.41
C SER A 107 -26.49 -10.03 28.75
N THR A 108 -26.37 -11.33 29.04
CA THR A 108 -25.52 -12.26 28.28
C THR A 108 -26.25 -12.87 27.07
N SER A 109 -27.57 -12.72 26.98
CA SER A 109 -28.38 -13.17 25.85
C SER A 109 -28.25 -12.20 24.68
N ARG A 110 -27.65 -12.65 23.57
CA ARG A 110 -27.59 -11.92 22.28
C ARG A 110 -28.95 -11.38 21.89
N LYS A 111 -30.01 -12.19 21.98
CA LYS A 111 -31.36 -11.78 21.60
C LYS A 111 -31.83 -10.57 22.42
N ALA A 112 -31.72 -10.61 23.74
CA ALA A 112 -32.21 -9.52 24.58
C ALA A 112 -31.44 -8.20 24.36
N LEU A 113 -30.13 -8.27 24.04
CA LEU A 113 -29.35 -7.08 23.65
C LEU A 113 -29.84 -6.49 22.32
N ILE A 114 -30.09 -7.35 21.31
CA ILE A 114 -30.59 -6.96 19.99
C ILE A 114 -32.03 -6.44 20.06
N ASP A 115 -32.91 -7.08 20.84
CA ASP A 115 -34.30 -6.67 21.04
C ASP A 115 -34.36 -5.26 21.67
N GLU A 116 -33.46 -4.94 22.61
CA GLU A 116 -33.37 -3.62 23.23
C GLU A 116 -32.78 -2.56 22.28
N LEU A 117 -31.71 -2.92 21.56
CA LEU A 117 -31.10 -2.07 20.54
C LEU A 117 -32.10 -1.71 19.44
N ASN A 118 -32.90 -2.68 18.97
CA ASN A 118 -33.90 -2.47 17.93
C ASN A 118 -35.01 -1.48 18.36
N LYS A 119 -35.51 -1.57 19.61
CA LYS A 119 -36.47 -0.59 20.16
C LYS A 119 -35.90 0.83 20.13
N PHE A 120 -34.65 0.99 20.57
CA PHE A 120 -33.96 2.28 20.59
C PHE A 120 -33.76 2.85 19.18
N LEU A 121 -33.28 2.02 18.24
CA LEU A 121 -33.06 2.42 16.86
C LEU A 121 -34.37 2.84 16.16
N LEU A 122 -35.47 2.13 16.39
CA LEU A 122 -36.80 2.51 15.91
C LEU A 122 -37.29 3.82 16.54
N ALA A 123 -37.02 4.07 17.83
CA ALA A 123 -37.41 5.29 18.52
C ALA A 123 -36.64 6.53 18.04
N GLU A 124 -35.30 6.46 17.92
CA GLU A 124 -34.50 7.58 17.39
C GLU A 124 -34.86 7.87 15.94
N ALA A 125 -35.04 6.85 15.08
CA ALA A 125 -35.48 7.05 13.70
C ALA A 125 -36.89 7.68 13.60
N SER A 126 -37.83 7.26 14.46
CA SER A 126 -39.17 7.88 14.55
C SER A 126 -39.13 9.34 15.01
N GLY A 127 -38.10 9.72 15.78
CA GLY A 127 -37.79 11.11 16.14
C GLY A 127 -37.03 11.90 15.07
N GLY A 128 -36.81 11.34 13.87
CA GLY A 128 -36.01 11.96 12.81
C GLY A 128 -34.49 11.92 13.05
N GLY A 129 -34.04 11.19 14.07
CA GLY A 129 -32.63 11.00 14.40
C GLY A 129 -31.93 9.95 13.52
N ASN A 130 -30.69 9.66 13.90
CA ASN A 130 -29.83 8.69 13.24
C ASN A 130 -28.90 8.03 14.28
N ALA A 131 -28.48 6.79 14.05
CA ALA A 131 -27.58 6.06 14.93
C ALA A 131 -26.36 5.55 14.16
N VAL A 132 -25.16 5.72 14.73
CA VAL A 132 -23.89 5.36 14.12
C VAL A 132 -23.07 4.49 15.07
N VAL A 133 -22.68 3.31 14.62
CA VAL A 133 -21.69 2.47 15.29
C VAL A 133 -20.37 2.58 14.53
N ILE A 134 -19.34 3.09 15.19
CA ILE A 134 -17.97 3.17 14.66
C ILE A 134 -17.15 2.06 15.32
N VAL A 135 -16.46 1.24 14.52
CA VAL A 135 -15.53 0.22 15.01
C VAL A 135 -14.14 0.49 14.42
N ASP A 136 -13.17 0.83 15.26
CA ASP A 136 -11.78 1.03 14.84
C ASP A 136 -10.97 -0.27 14.95
N GLU A 137 -9.84 -0.33 14.23
CA GLU A 137 -9.00 -1.53 14.10
C GLU A 137 -9.81 -2.80 13.73
N ALA A 138 -10.79 -2.66 12.84
CA ALA A 138 -11.80 -3.66 12.50
C ALA A 138 -11.25 -4.97 11.93
N GLN A 139 -9.99 -5.03 11.48
CA GLN A 139 -9.34 -6.28 11.05
C GLN A 139 -9.14 -7.30 12.17
N ASN A 140 -9.24 -6.91 13.45
CA ASN A 140 -9.12 -7.84 14.57
C ASN A 140 -10.45 -8.58 14.88
N LEU A 141 -11.57 -8.16 14.27
CA LEU A 141 -12.89 -8.76 14.49
C LEU A 141 -12.93 -10.19 13.93
N SER A 142 -13.51 -11.12 14.70
CA SER A 142 -13.73 -12.48 14.22
C SER A 142 -14.78 -12.54 13.09
N PRO A 143 -14.76 -13.54 12.19
CA PRO A 143 -15.81 -13.72 11.19
C PRO A 143 -17.23 -13.85 11.78
N GLU A 144 -17.39 -14.45 12.97
CA GLU A 144 -18.69 -14.48 13.66
C GLU A 144 -19.13 -13.09 14.11
N THR A 145 -18.20 -12.29 14.64
CA THR A 145 -18.46 -10.90 15.06
C THR A 145 -18.81 -10.02 13.85
N LEU A 146 -18.13 -10.19 12.72
CA LEU A 146 -18.44 -9.53 11.44
C LEU A 146 -19.81 -9.95 10.88
N GLU A 147 -20.21 -11.20 11.05
CA GLU A 147 -21.54 -11.69 10.67
C GLU A 147 -22.65 -11.14 11.60
N GLN A 148 -22.41 -11.03 12.91
CA GLN A 148 -23.32 -10.33 13.81
C GLN A 148 -23.46 -8.83 13.45
N ILE A 149 -22.36 -8.18 13.08
CA ILE A 149 -22.35 -6.81 12.54
C ILE A 149 -23.19 -6.73 11.26
N ARG A 150 -23.08 -7.71 10.34
CA ARG A 150 -23.94 -7.82 9.14
C ARG A 150 -25.41 -7.93 9.53
N MET A 151 -25.75 -8.71 10.56
CA MET A 151 -27.11 -8.85 11.04
C MET A 151 -27.70 -7.52 11.57
N LEU A 152 -26.91 -6.68 12.25
CA LEU A 152 -27.36 -5.37 12.72
C LEU A 152 -27.76 -4.42 11.57
N SER A 153 -27.13 -4.53 10.39
CA SER A 153 -27.52 -3.73 9.21
C SER A 153 -28.85 -4.18 8.57
N ASN A 154 -29.41 -5.31 8.97
CA ASN A 154 -30.78 -5.70 8.61
C ASN A 154 -31.84 -5.03 9.50
N LEU A 155 -31.43 -4.20 10.48
CA LEU A 155 -32.34 -3.30 11.20
C LEU A 155 -32.64 -2.10 10.29
N GLU A 156 -33.66 -2.27 9.46
CA GLU A 156 -34.14 -1.32 8.46
C GLU A 156 -35.66 -1.27 8.44
N THR A 157 -36.22 -0.12 8.08
CA THR A 157 -37.63 -0.01 7.67
C THR A 157 -37.76 -0.24 6.17
N GLU A 158 -38.97 -0.27 5.64
CA GLU A 158 -39.22 -0.24 4.18
C GLU A 158 -38.61 0.97 3.45
N LYS A 159 -38.16 1.99 4.19
CA LYS A 159 -37.73 3.29 3.64
C LYS A 159 -36.28 3.66 3.94
N GLU A 160 -35.74 3.24 5.09
CA GLU A 160 -34.39 3.65 5.53
C GLU A 160 -33.70 2.67 6.50
N LYS A 161 -32.36 2.72 6.50
CA LYS A 161 -31.49 2.04 7.47
C LYS A 161 -31.57 2.73 8.83
N LEU A 162 -31.86 1.96 9.88
CA LEU A 162 -31.95 2.49 11.25
C LEU A 162 -30.58 2.71 11.90
N VAL A 163 -29.54 2.00 11.45
CA VAL A 163 -28.16 2.13 11.94
C VAL A 163 -27.16 2.22 10.80
N GLN A 164 -26.22 3.17 10.93
CA GLN A 164 -25.05 3.32 10.05
C GLN A 164 -23.86 2.65 10.73
N ILE A 165 -23.08 1.88 10.00
CA ILE A 165 -21.96 1.11 10.57
C ILE A 165 -20.68 1.49 9.84
N VAL A 166 -19.77 2.17 10.56
CA VAL A 166 -18.48 2.63 10.08
C VAL A 166 -17.40 1.68 10.57
N LEU A 167 -16.86 0.84 9.67
CA LEU A 167 -15.75 -0.05 9.99
C LEU A 167 -14.44 0.57 9.51
N VAL A 168 -13.54 0.85 10.45
CA VAL A 168 -12.25 1.49 10.21
C VAL A 168 -11.13 0.49 10.48
N GLY A 169 -10.21 0.28 9.54
CA GLY A 169 -9.23 -0.80 9.64
C GLY A 169 -7.98 -0.66 8.77
N GLN A 170 -7.08 -1.62 8.90
CA GLN A 170 -5.82 -1.72 8.13
C GLN A 170 -6.09 -2.32 6.72
N PRO A 171 -5.15 -2.24 5.75
CA PRO A 171 -5.38 -2.71 4.37
C PRO A 171 -5.82 -4.17 4.26
N GLU A 172 -5.35 -5.04 5.16
CA GLU A 172 -5.67 -6.47 5.30
C GLU A 172 -7.16 -6.71 5.58
N PHE A 173 -7.87 -5.71 6.10
CA PHE A 173 -9.33 -5.77 6.24
C PHE A 173 -10.03 -5.85 4.87
N ARG A 174 -9.43 -5.29 3.81
CA ARG A 174 -9.95 -5.41 2.43
C ARG A 174 -9.89 -6.85 1.93
N GLU A 175 -8.81 -7.56 2.24
CA GLU A 175 -8.63 -8.98 1.92
C GLU A 175 -9.59 -9.84 2.73
N THR A 176 -9.74 -9.53 4.02
CA THR A 176 -10.70 -10.18 4.94
C THR A 176 -12.13 -10.04 4.41
N LEU A 177 -12.55 -8.83 4.03
CA LEU A 177 -13.84 -8.57 3.38
C LEU A 177 -13.93 -9.15 1.94
N GLY A 178 -12.84 -9.61 1.35
CA GLY A 178 -12.82 -10.28 0.05
C GLY A 178 -13.10 -11.78 0.13
N ARG A 179 -13.04 -12.37 1.32
CA ARG A 179 -13.24 -13.82 1.52
C ARG A 179 -14.68 -14.26 1.20
N THR A 180 -14.81 -15.49 0.70
CA THR A 180 -16.10 -16.09 0.33
C THR A 180 -17.09 -16.19 1.48
N ASP A 181 -16.63 -16.46 2.70
CA ASP A 181 -17.45 -16.55 3.91
C ASP A 181 -18.00 -15.18 4.36
N LEU A 182 -17.31 -14.09 4.05
CA LEU A 182 -17.73 -12.71 4.34
C LEU A 182 -18.37 -11.98 3.14
N ARG A 183 -18.62 -12.69 2.02
CA ARG A 183 -19.21 -12.12 0.80
C ARG A 183 -20.52 -11.37 1.05
N GLN A 184 -21.39 -11.88 1.93
CA GLN A 184 -22.68 -11.23 2.24
C GLN A 184 -22.51 -9.87 2.93
N LEU A 185 -21.53 -9.75 3.84
CA LEU A 185 -21.16 -8.46 4.44
C LEU A 185 -20.54 -7.56 3.37
N SER A 186 -19.66 -8.10 2.53
CA SER A 186 -18.99 -7.35 1.47
C SER A 186 -19.96 -6.71 0.46
N GLN A 187 -21.08 -7.38 0.17
CA GLN A 187 -22.16 -6.88 -0.69
C GLN A 187 -23.08 -5.85 0.00
N ARG A 188 -23.13 -5.80 1.34
CA ARG A 188 -23.90 -4.78 2.08
C ARG A 188 -23.12 -3.46 2.25
N ILE A 189 -21.81 -3.43 2.00
CA ILE A 189 -20.98 -2.21 2.09
C ILE A 189 -21.23 -1.29 0.89
N SER A 190 -22.00 -0.22 1.13
CA SER A 190 -22.37 0.78 0.13
C SER A 190 -21.27 1.81 -0.15
N LEU A 191 -20.40 2.08 0.82
CA LEU A 191 -19.33 3.08 0.71
C LEU A 191 -17.97 2.53 1.17
N ARG A 192 -16.93 2.76 0.37
CA ARG A 192 -15.54 2.37 0.68
C ARG A 192 -14.58 3.53 0.39
N TYR A 193 -13.77 3.91 1.38
CA TYR A 193 -12.67 4.88 1.25
C TYR A 193 -11.34 4.26 1.66
N HIS A 194 -10.24 4.75 1.08
CA HIS A 194 -8.89 4.32 1.42
C HIS A 194 -8.00 5.54 1.70
N MET A 195 -7.65 5.74 2.97
CA MET A 195 -6.75 6.79 3.44
C MET A 195 -5.31 6.48 3.02
N THR A 196 -4.81 7.24 2.06
CA THR A 196 -3.37 7.28 1.72
C THR A 196 -2.58 8.02 2.79
N GLY A 197 -1.25 8.02 2.67
CA GLY A 197 -0.42 9.04 3.30
C GLY A 197 -0.70 10.45 2.74
N LEU A 198 -0.11 11.45 3.41
CA LEU A 198 -0.05 12.84 2.99
C LEU A 198 0.68 13.00 1.65
N SER A 199 0.33 14.00 0.83
CA SER A 199 1.17 14.44 -0.30
C SER A 199 2.51 15.04 0.16
N ALA A 200 3.41 15.35 -0.78
CA ALA A 200 4.63 16.09 -0.48
C ALA A 200 4.31 17.47 0.15
N ASP A 201 3.42 18.25 -0.47
CA ASP A 201 2.98 19.55 0.04
C ASP A 201 2.33 19.45 1.44
N GLU A 202 1.48 18.42 1.64
CA GLU A 202 0.88 18.14 2.94
C GLU A 202 1.93 17.69 3.97
N THR A 203 3.02 17.03 3.55
CA THR A 203 4.14 16.63 4.42
C THR A 203 4.92 17.86 4.90
N SER A 204 5.27 18.79 4.00
CA SER A 204 5.85 20.09 4.36
C SER A 204 4.93 20.91 5.27
N GLY A 205 3.62 20.93 4.96
CA GLY A 205 2.61 21.58 5.79
C GLY A 205 2.51 20.98 7.20
N TYR A 206 2.53 19.65 7.30
CA TYR A 206 2.52 18.89 8.56
C TYR A 206 3.76 19.18 9.42
N LEU A 207 4.96 19.13 8.83
CA LEU A 207 6.22 19.45 9.51
C LEU A 207 6.17 20.87 10.08
N ARG A 208 5.78 21.86 9.26
CA ARG A 208 5.68 23.27 9.66
C ARG A 208 4.66 23.49 10.78
N HIS A 209 3.46 22.93 10.64
CA HIS A 209 2.40 23.02 11.66
C HIS A 209 2.84 22.46 13.01
N ARG A 210 3.46 21.27 13.04
CA ARG A 210 3.91 20.64 14.28
C ARG A 210 5.06 21.40 14.93
N LEU A 211 5.96 22.01 14.16
CA LEU A 211 6.98 22.91 14.68
C LEU A 211 6.37 24.18 15.31
N GLN A 212 5.47 24.86 14.59
CA GLN A 212 4.80 26.07 15.07
C GLN A 212 4.00 25.82 16.36
N THR A 213 3.32 24.67 16.45
CA THR A 213 2.59 24.25 17.66
C THR A 213 3.53 24.05 18.86
N ALA A 214 4.76 23.59 18.64
CA ALA A 214 5.80 23.49 19.67
C ALA A 214 6.56 24.81 19.94
N GLY A 215 6.04 25.95 19.46
CA GLY A 215 6.59 27.27 19.71
C GLY A 215 7.74 27.71 18.79
N ALA A 216 8.02 26.97 17.71
CA ALA A 216 9.01 27.39 16.71
C ALA A 216 8.66 28.75 16.09
N ARG A 217 9.59 29.72 16.19
CA ARG A 217 9.46 31.05 15.58
C ARG A 217 10.40 31.19 14.38
N ASP A 218 11.69 31.04 14.64
CA ASP A 218 12.78 31.33 13.70
C ASP A 218 13.60 30.07 13.33
N GLY A 219 13.00 28.90 13.48
CA GLY A 219 13.62 27.58 13.28
C GLY A 219 13.05 26.54 14.25
N PRO A 220 13.36 25.23 14.08
CA PRO A 220 14.24 24.65 13.07
C PRO A 220 13.66 24.73 11.66
N PHE A 221 14.51 24.93 10.65
CA PHE A 221 14.10 24.80 9.26
C PHE A 221 14.54 23.44 8.70
N PHE A 222 13.58 22.64 8.23
CA PHE A 222 13.89 21.58 7.27
C PHE A 222 14.16 22.24 5.92
N THR A 223 15.23 21.88 5.23
CA THR A 223 15.41 22.32 3.83
C THR A 223 14.38 21.61 2.94
N THR A 224 14.01 22.18 1.78
CA THR A 224 13.07 21.55 0.84
C THR A 224 13.46 20.09 0.53
N ARG A 225 14.76 19.85 0.31
CA ARG A 225 15.33 18.51 0.08
C ARG A 225 15.28 17.58 1.30
N ALA A 226 15.22 18.12 2.51
CA ALA A 226 14.95 17.35 3.72
C ALA A 226 13.46 17.02 3.86
N GLU A 227 12.55 17.95 3.54
CA GLU A 227 11.10 17.70 3.49
C GLU A 227 10.75 16.65 2.41
N GLU A 228 11.33 16.77 1.22
CA GLU A 228 11.27 15.78 0.11
C GLU A 228 11.71 14.40 0.58
N LYS A 229 12.88 14.28 1.23
CA LYS A 229 13.37 12.99 1.75
C LYS A 229 12.49 12.43 2.87
N ILE A 230 11.97 13.27 3.76
CA ILE A 230 11.00 12.83 4.78
C ILE A 230 9.74 12.28 4.10
N HIS A 231 9.23 12.93 3.05
CA HIS A 231 8.10 12.41 2.29
C HIS A 231 8.43 11.08 1.57
N GLU A 232 9.57 10.99 0.89
CA GLU A 232 10.05 9.79 0.18
C GLU A 232 10.13 8.57 1.10
N PHE A 233 10.79 8.70 2.26
CA PHE A 233 10.98 7.60 3.21
C PHE A 233 9.70 7.27 4.01
N SER A 234 8.86 8.25 4.32
CA SER A 234 7.60 8.02 5.07
C SER A 234 6.41 7.62 4.19
N ARG A 235 6.50 7.83 2.86
CA ARG A 235 5.37 7.84 1.91
C ARG A 235 4.20 8.71 2.40
N GLY A 236 4.51 9.82 3.07
CA GLY A 236 3.53 10.71 3.68
C GLY A 236 2.86 10.19 4.95
N THR A 237 3.32 9.09 5.55
CA THR A 237 2.67 8.49 6.74
C THR A 237 3.01 9.30 8.01
N PRO A 238 2.05 9.96 8.68
CA PRO A 238 2.31 10.83 9.86
C PRO A 238 3.17 10.18 10.95
N ARG A 239 2.91 8.91 11.29
CA ARG A 239 3.69 8.17 12.31
C ARG A 239 5.16 7.94 11.91
N LEU A 240 5.46 7.85 10.62
CA LEU A 240 6.83 7.74 10.10
C LEU A 240 7.49 9.12 9.98
N ILE A 241 6.75 10.13 9.46
CA ILE A 241 7.18 11.53 9.44
C ILE A 241 7.65 11.95 10.85
N ASN A 242 6.85 11.67 11.88
CA ASN A 242 7.19 11.95 13.28
C ASN A 242 8.54 11.35 13.70
N ARG A 243 8.74 10.05 13.46
CA ARG A 243 9.97 9.34 13.86
C ARG A 243 11.20 9.92 13.16
N ILE A 244 11.11 10.14 11.85
CA ILE A 244 12.21 10.65 11.03
C ILE A 244 12.54 12.09 11.44
N ALA A 245 11.53 12.94 11.61
CA ALA A 245 11.70 14.33 11.99
C ALA A 245 12.24 14.50 13.43
N ASP A 246 11.76 13.72 14.41
CA ASP A 246 12.27 13.72 15.79
C ASP A 246 13.76 13.32 15.85
N GLN A 247 14.15 12.25 15.14
CA GLN A 247 15.54 11.80 15.10
C GLN A 247 16.42 12.76 14.27
N ALA A 248 15.93 13.34 13.18
CA ALA A 248 16.67 14.33 12.40
C ALA A 248 16.90 15.64 13.18
N LEU A 249 15.92 16.09 13.98
CA LEU A 249 16.11 17.19 14.94
C LEU A 249 17.08 16.83 16.06
N SER A 250 17.06 15.59 16.53
CA SER A 250 18.04 15.08 17.50
C SER A 250 19.47 15.16 16.95
N LEU A 251 19.67 14.76 15.68
CA LEU A 251 20.96 14.87 15.00
C LEU A 251 21.37 16.33 14.70
N ALA A 252 20.43 17.18 14.30
CA ALA A 252 20.70 18.61 14.07
C ALA A 252 21.14 19.32 15.36
N GLY A 253 20.43 19.09 16.47
CA GLY A 253 20.78 19.64 17.78
C GLY A 253 22.08 19.06 18.37
N GLN A 254 22.46 17.83 18.04
CA GLN A 254 23.77 17.25 18.38
C GLN A 254 24.93 17.84 17.55
N ARG A 255 24.62 18.44 16.39
CA ARG A 255 25.57 19.12 15.50
C ARG A 255 25.51 20.65 15.61
N GLU A 256 24.77 21.16 16.60
CA GLU A 256 24.52 22.59 16.84
C GLU A 256 24.02 23.34 15.58
N SER A 257 23.24 22.65 14.73
CA SER A 257 22.75 23.17 13.45
C SER A 257 21.31 23.69 13.56
N GLY A 258 21.11 24.99 13.28
CA GLY A 258 19.78 25.61 13.16
C GLY A 258 18.88 25.04 12.05
N THR A 259 19.49 24.33 11.09
CA THR A 259 18.84 23.79 9.89
C THR A 259 18.98 22.27 9.85
N VAL A 260 17.89 21.57 9.51
CA VAL A 260 17.88 20.13 9.26
C VAL A 260 18.06 19.88 7.76
N THR A 261 19.17 19.24 7.40
CA THR A 261 19.51 18.95 6.00
C THR A 261 19.15 17.51 5.61
N HIS A 262 19.14 17.22 4.32
CA HIS A 262 18.76 15.90 3.81
C HIS A 262 19.69 14.77 4.27
N GLU A 263 20.98 15.07 4.48
CA GLU A 263 21.98 14.17 5.04
C GLU A 263 21.68 13.82 6.51
N MET A 264 21.02 14.71 7.26
CA MET A 264 20.55 14.43 8.62
C MET A 264 19.30 13.56 8.60
N VAL A 265 18.43 13.72 7.59
CA VAL A 265 17.26 12.85 7.37
C VAL A 265 17.69 11.44 6.97
N GLU A 266 18.62 11.31 6.03
CA GLU A 266 19.15 10.00 5.59
C GLU A 266 19.90 9.28 6.74
N ALA A 267 20.67 10.01 7.55
CA ALA A 267 21.27 9.47 8.77
C ALA A 267 20.23 9.07 9.83
N ALA A 268 19.17 9.86 10.01
CA ALA A 268 18.08 9.55 10.94
C ALA A 268 17.32 8.28 10.54
N VAL A 269 17.01 8.09 9.25
CA VAL A 269 16.39 6.86 8.72
C VAL A 269 17.29 5.66 8.96
N LEU A 270 18.58 5.75 8.60
CA LEU A 270 19.55 4.67 8.80
C LEU A 270 19.68 4.25 10.27
N GLU A 271 19.57 5.20 11.21
CA GLU A 271 19.57 4.91 12.65
C GLU A 271 18.24 4.33 13.15
N LEU A 272 17.10 4.78 12.61
CA LEU A 272 15.78 4.22 12.94
C LEU A 272 15.66 2.76 12.48
N ASP A 273 16.10 2.45 11.26
CA ASP A 273 16.15 1.10 10.72
C ASP A 273 17.08 0.22 11.57
N TRP A 274 18.28 0.69 11.89
CA TRP A 274 19.22 0.01 12.78
C TRP A 274 18.62 -0.25 14.17
N ARG A 275 17.91 0.72 14.75
CA ARG A 275 17.23 0.56 16.05
C ARG A 275 16.05 -0.41 15.98
N ALA A 276 15.36 -0.52 14.84
CA ALA A 276 14.31 -1.51 14.62
C ALA A 276 14.88 -2.94 14.50
N GLU A 277 16.00 -3.11 13.80
CA GLU A 277 16.74 -4.39 13.77
C GLU A 277 17.37 -4.75 15.13
N SER A 278 17.75 -3.74 15.94
CA SER A 278 18.49 -3.91 17.20
C SER A 278 17.64 -4.00 18.48
N GLN A 279 16.31 -4.18 18.38
CA GLN A 279 15.46 -4.49 19.54
C GLN A 279 15.17 -5.99 19.65
N PRO A 280 15.97 -6.77 20.40
CA PRO A 280 15.62 -8.16 20.70
C PRO A 280 14.39 -8.20 21.63
N GLN A 281 13.39 -9.00 21.26
CA GLN A 281 12.33 -9.35 22.21
C GLN A 281 12.94 -10.05 23.44
N GLY A 282 12.55 -9.59 24.63
CA GLY A 282 13.44 -9.62 25.78
C GLY A 282 13.79 -11.00 26.34
N ARG A 283 15.07 -11.18 26.70
CA ARG A 283 15.49 -12.20 27.67
C ARG A 283 16.61 -11.64 28.57
N LYS A 284 16.52 -11.92 29.87
CA LYS A 284 17.46 -11.41 30.89
C LYS A 284 18.84 -12.08 30.74
N GLY A 285 19.93 -11.30 30.75
CA GLY A 285 21.31 -11.80 30.73
C GLY A 285 22.29 -10.73 31.24
N LYS A 286 23.33 -11.14 31.98
CA LYS A 286 24.30 -10.23 32.64
C LYS A 286 25.59 -10.04 31.83
N GLY A 287 26.17 -8.85 31.93
CA GLY A 287 27.63 -8.68 32.06
C GLY A 287 28.42 -8.26 30.82
N GLY A 288 29.59 -7.64 31.09
CA GLY A 288 30.60 -7.28 30.09
C GLY A 288 30.66 -5.79 29.74
N ALA A 289 31.68 -5.09 30.24
CA ALA A 289 31.99 -3.71 29.87
C ALA A 289 33.48 -3.55 29.51
N LEU A 290 33.78 -2.85 28.41
CA LEU A 290 35.07 -2.24 28.02
C LEU A 290 34.77 -1.34 26.80
N LEU A 291 35.02 -0.01 26.74
CA LEU A 291 36.18 0.86 27.03
C LEU A 291 37.22 0.97 25.89
N GLY A 292 37.48 2.23 25.46
CA GLY A 292 38.42 2.66 24.41
C GLY A 292 37.70 3.49 23.32
N ARG A 293 37.90 4.82 23.13
CA ARG A 293 39.11 5.64 22.80
C ARG A 293 39.70 5.27 21.41
N LEU A 294 40.09 6.16 20.50
CA LEU A 294 40.16 7.65 20.35
C LEU A 294 40.44 7.97 18.83
N ALA A 295 40.44 9.17 18.20
CA ALA A 295 40.29 10.58 18.59
C ALA A 295 39.67 11.49 17.46
N HIS A 296 40.47 12.38 16.86
CA HIS A 296 40.18 13.56 15.99
C HIS A 296 41.54 14.11 15.46
N PRO A 297 41.66 15.16 14.61
CA PRO A 297 40.75 15.77 13.61
C PRO A 297 41.50 16.10 12.26
N ALA A 298 41.03 17.12 11.51
CA ALA A 298 41.66 17.79 10.34
C ALA A 298 41.63 16.99 9.01
N VAL A 299 41.62 17.61 7.81
CA VAL A 299 42.10 18.94 7.37
C VAL A 299 41.02 19.77 6.64
N LEU A 300 41.13 21.11 6.75
CA LEU A 300 40.36 22.12 6.02
C LEU A 300 41.05 22.55 4.71
N GLY A 301 40.27 22.91 3.68
CA GLY A 301 40.75 23.64 2.50
C GLY A 301 40.31 23.00 1.16
N GLY A 302 39.61 23.72 0.28
CA GLY A 302 39.07 25.08 0.42
C GLY A 302 38.05 25.39 -0.68
N ALA A 303 37.14 26.34 -0.43
CA ALA A 303 36.06 26.70 -1.36
C ALA A 303 36.15 28.19 -1.76
N PHE A 304 36.76 28.43 -2.92
CA PHE A 304 36.79 29.68 -3.69
C PHE A 304 37.09 29.27 -5.15
N LEU A 305 36.61 29.92 -6.21
CA LEU A 305 35.85 31.17 -6.31
C LEU A 305 34.96 31.15 -7.56
N GLY A 306 33.78 31.79 -7.51
CA GLY A 306 33.06 32.26 -8.69
C GLY A 306 31.87 31.41 -9.17
N LEU A 307 30.65 31.95 -8.97
CA LEU A 307 29.82 32.39 -10.11
C LEU A 307 28.81 33.46 -9.67
N GLY A 308 29.28 34.70 -9.53
CA GLY A 308 28.41 35.88 -9.64
C GLY A 308 28.36 36.33 -11.10
N LEU A 309 27.29 37.03 -11.50
CA LEU A 309 26.99 37.56 -12.85
C LEU A 309 26.30 36.58 -13.85
N ALA A 310 24.98 36.42 -13.69
CA ALA A 310 24.06 36.07 -14.81
C ALA A 310 22.58 36.42 -14.52
N ALA A 311 22.30 37.56 -13.87
CA ALA A 311 20.94 37.96 -13.46
C ALA A 311 20.57 39.38 -13.91
N ALA A 312 20.75 39.69 -15.22
CA ALA A 312 20.51 41.01 -15.78
C ALA A 312 20.18 40.99 -17.29
N ALA A 313 19.13 40.27 -17.70
CA ALA A 313 18.57 40.37 -19.04
C ALA A 313 17.07 40.03 -19.06
N ALA A 314 16.33 40.62 -20.01
CA ALA A 314 14.96 40.25 -20.38
C ALA A 314 13.81 40.49 -19.37
N ILE A 315 13.84 41.57 -18.57
CA ILE A 315 12.59 42.31 -18.30
C ILE A 315 12.22 43.07 -19.59
N GLN A 316 11.66 42.37 -20.60
CA GLN A 316 11.24 43.04 -21.84
C GLN A 316 10.14 42.35 -22.68
N ILE A 317 9.46 41.32 -22.16
CA ILE A 317 8.20 40.82 -22.75
C ILE A 317 7.12 40.89 -21.68
N GLY A 318 6.15 41.80 -21.85
CA GLY A 318 5.16 42.13 -20.84
C GLY A 318 4.07 41.08 -20.68
N TRP A 319 4.14 40.27 -19.63
CA TRP A 319 3.01 39.43 -19.19
C TRP A 319 1.89 40.29 -18.58
N ARG A 320 0.77 40.41 -19.29
CA ARG A 320 -0.52 40.77 -18.69
C ARG A 320 -1.19 39.48 -18.16
N PRO A 321 -1.75 39.47 -16.94
CA PRO A 321 -2.52 38.32 -16.47
C PRO A 321 -3.77 38.13 -17.34
N TYR A 322 -4.03 36.89 -17.75
CA TYR A 322 -5.21 36.53 -18.55
C TYR A 322 -6.45 36.49 -17.65
N ALA A 323 -7.37 37.44 -17.86
CA ALA A 323 -8.69 37.41 -17.24
C ALA A 323 -9.61 36.50 -18.05
N ALA A 324 -10.08 35.41 -17.44
CA ALA A 324 -11.04 34.50 -18.07
C ALA A 324 -12.43 35.16 -18.18
N PRO A 325 -13.12 35.09 -19.34
CA PRO A 325 -14.46 35.63 -19.50
C PRO A 325 -15.50 34.79 -18.74
N ALA A 326 -16.53 35.43 -18.19
CA ALA A 326 -17.65 34.74 -17.58
C ALA A 326 -18.50 34.04 -18.65
N VAL A 327 -18.74 32.73 -18.48
CA VAL A 327 -19.57 31.93 -19.40
C VAL A 327 -21.02 31.94 -18.92
N VAL A 328 -21.92 32.48 -19.75
CA VAL A 328 -23.37 32.40 -19.55
C VAL A 328 -23.85 30.99 -19.94
N PRO A 329 -24.67 30.30 -19.12
CA PRO A 329 -25.12 28.95 -19.43
C PRO A 329 -26.09 28.94 -20.63
N GLY A 330 -25.69 28.25 -21.70
CA GLY A 330 -26.57 27.90 -22.82
C GLY A 330 -27.53 26.75 -22.47
N PRO A 331 -28.53 26.48 -23.32
CA PRO A 331 -29.53 25.44 -23.07
C PRO A 331 -28.91 24.04 -23.01
N VAL A 332 -29.39 23.23 -22.07
CA VAL A 332 -28.92 21.87 -21.83
C VAL A 332 -29.25 20.98 -23.03
N ARG A 333 -28.22 20.47 -23.72
CA ARG A 333 -28.37 19.25 -24.54
C ARG A 333 -28.57 18.07 -23.61
N GLU A 334 -29.54 17.22 -23.89
CA GLU A 334 -29.69 15.94 -23.19
C GLU A 334 -28.38 15.14 -23.31
N ALA A 335 -27.75 14.86 -22.17
CA ALA A 335 -26.65 13.91 -22.12
C ALA A 335 -27.22 12.53 -22.45
N GLY A 336 -26.63 11.86 -23.44
CA GLY A 336 -27.03 10.49 -23.80
C GLY A 336 -27.00 9.57 -22.57
N ARG A 337 -27.93 8.60 -22.53
CA ARG A 337 -28.07 7.64 -21.43
C ARG A 337 -26.69 7.10 -21.00
N PRO A 338 -26.39 6.97 -19.69
CA PRO A 338 -25.13 6.40 -19.25
C PRO A 338 -24.95 5.03 -19.89
N ALA A 339 -23.77 4.80 -20.45
CA ALA A 339 -23.43 3.51 -21.04
C ALA A 339 -23.61 2.40 -20.00
N SER A 340 -24.09 1.23 -20.46
CA SER A 340 -24.22 0.03 -19.63
C SER A 340 -22.92 -0.23 -18.84
N PRO A 341 -23.00 -0.77 -17.60
CA PRO A 341 -21.80 -1.12 -16.85
C PRO A 341 -20.90 -2.01 -17.70
N PRO A 342 -19.57 -1.77 -17.70
CA PRO A 342 -18.65 -2.49 -18.58
C PRO A 342 -18.79 -3.99 -18.32
N ALA A 343 -19.18 -4.74 -19.36
CA ALA A 343 -19.53 -6.15 -19.21
C ALA A 343 -18.38 -6.89 -18.52
N ALA A 344 -18.73 -7.69 -17.50
CA ALA A 344 -17.75 -8.27 -16.59
C ALA A 344 -16.66 -9.02 -17.36
N TRP A 345 -15.42 -8.89 -16.90
CA TRP A 345 -14.28 -9.58 -17.49
C TRP A 345 -14.45 -11.09 -17.28
N MET A 346 -14.86 -11.78 -18.34
CA MET A 346 -14.94 -13.24 -18.40
C MET A 346 -13.77 -13.77 -19.23
N PRO A 347 -13.08 -14.83 -18.77
CA PRO A 347 -12.12 -15.54 -19.61
C PRO A 347 -12.83 -16.43 -20.64
N ASP A 348 -12.09 -16.87 -21.65
CA ASP A 348 -12.53 -17.93 -22.57
C ASP A 348 -12.64 -19.30 -21.86
N ALA A 349 -13.09 -20.31 -22.59
CA ALA A 349 -13.22 -21.68 -22.09
C ALA A 349 -11.89 -22.32 -21.60
N LYS A 350 -10.74 -21.74 -21.97
CA LYS A 350 -9.39 -22.18 -21.58
C LYS A 350 -8.78 -21.32 -20.47
N GLY A 351 -9.48 -20.27 -20.02
CA GLY A 351 -9.07 -19.39 -18.93
C GLY A 351 -8.30 -18.13 -19.34
N TYR A 352 -8.23 -17.77 -20.62
CA TYR A 352 -7.56 -16.56 -21.09
C TYR A 352 -8.52 -15.36 -21.19
N PHE A 353 -8.10 -14.18 -20.78
CA PHE A 353 -8.91 -12.96 -20.92
C PHE A 353 -8.60 -12.25 -22.22
N HIS A 354 -9.64 -11.94 -23.02
CA HIS A 354 -9.52 -11.21 -24.28
C HIS A 354 -9.84 -9.72 -24.11
N ALA A 355 -9.22 -8.88 -24.93
CA ALA A 355 -9.47 -7.44 -24.93
C ALA A 355 -10.48 -7.05 -26.02
N ARG A 356 -11.41 -6.14 -25.71
CA ARG A 356 -12.45 -5.66 -26.65
C ARG A 356 -12.08 -4.31 -27.27
N THR A 357 -11.13 -3.60 -26.67
CA THR A 357 -10.60 -2.30 -27.12
C THR A 357 -9.08 -2.27 -26.92
N PRO A 358 -8.32 -1.39 -27.61
CA PRO A 358 -6.87 -1.29 -27.46
C PRO A 358 -6.41 -1.01 -26.01
N GLU A 359 -7.19 -0.23 -25.26
CA GLU A 359 -6.91 0.14 -23.87
C GLU A 359 -7.03 -1.05 -22.90
N GLU A 360 -7.84 -2.06 -23.28
CA GLU A 360 -8.03 -3.28 -22.50
C GLU A 360 -6.89 -4.30 -22.65
N ILE A 361 -6.05 -4.21 -23.68
CA ILE A 361 -5.03 -5.23 -24.02
C ILE A 361 -4.07 -5.50 -22.85
N SER A 362 -3.55 -4.44 -22.20
CA SER A 362 -2.64 -4.63 -21.07
C SER A 362 -3.36 -5.17 -19.82
N VAL A 363 -4.66 -4.88 -19.65
CA VAL A 363 -5.49 -5.41 -18.56
C VAL A 363 -5.73 -6.91 -18.76
N ALA A 364 -6.03 -7.31 -19.99
CA ALA A 364 -6.22 -8.71 -20.39
C ALA A 364 -4.97 -9.58 -20.13
N VAL A 365 -3.77 -9.06 -20.43
CA VAL A 365 -2.49 -9.72 -20.07
C VAL A 365 -2.38 -9.87 -18.55
N ILE A 366 -2.62 -8.81 -17.77
CA ILE A 366 -2.55 -8.85 -16.30
C ILE A 366 -3.51 -9.89 -15.72
N LEU A 367 -4.78 -9.89 -16.12
CA LEU A 367 -5.79 -10.83 -15.61
C LEU A 367 -5.43 -12.28 -15.93
N THR A 368 -4.91 -12.52 -17.13
CA THR A 368 -4.43 -13.85 -17.54
C THR A 368 -3.20 -14.28 -16.71
N PHE A 369 -2.26 -13.36 -16.46
CA PHE A 369 -1.09 -13.61 -15.61
C PHE A 369 -1.50 -13.93 -14.17
N LEU A 370 -2.43 -13.16 -13.59
CA LEU A 370 -2.98 -13.39 -12.25
C LEU A 370 -3.67 -14.75 -12.14
N ARG A 371 -4.48 -15.11 -13.15
CA ARG A 371 -5.20 -16.39 -13.18
C ARG A 371 -4.29 -17.61 -13.29
N LEU A 372 -3.18 -17.52 -14.04
CA LEU A 372 -2.13 -18.56 -14.05
C LEU A 372 -1.49 -18.76 -12.66
N TRP A 373 -1.45 -17.72 -11.82
CA TRP A 373 -0.99 -17.79 -10.43
C TRP A 373 -2.10 -18.12 -9.41
N GLY A 374 -3.28 -18.55 -9.88
CA GLY A 374 -4.42 -18.92 -9.03
C GLY A 374 -5.12 -17.73 -8.36
N VAL A 375 -4.85 -16.49 -8.80
CA VAL A 375 -5.48 -15.28 -8.25
C VAL A 375 -6.76 -14.99 -9.01
N GLU A 376 -7.90 -15.33 -8.42
CA GLU A 376 -9.22 -14.98 -8.99
C GLU A 376 -9.57 -13.51 -8.71
N MET A 377 -10.00 -12.81 -9.76
CA MET A 377 -10.22 -11.36 -9.77
C MET A 377 -11.68 -11.05 -10.09
N ILE A 378 -12.38 -10.39 -9.17
CA ILE A 378 -13.83 -10.08 -9.30
C ILE A 378 -14.06 -8.60 -9.67
N ASN A 379 -13.09 -7.72 -9.44
CA ASN A 379 -13.16 -6.31 -9.82
C ASN A 379 -11.83 -5.86 -10.46
N VAL A 380 -11.92 -5.00 -11.47
CA VAL A 380 -10.76 -4.50 -12.24
C VAL A 380 -10.56 -3.00 -12.12
N ASP A 381 -11.44 -2.27 -11.43
CA ASP A 381 -11.46 -0.80 -11.41
C ASP A 381 -10.25 -0.19 -10.67
N PHE A 382 -9.52 -1.01 -9.90
CA PHE A 382 -8.25 -0.65 -9.27
C PHE A 382 -7.02 -0.92 -10.16
N LEU A 383 -7.18 -1.64 -11.28
CA LEU A 383 -6.15 -1.70 -12.31
C LEU A 383 -6.20 -0.38 -13.09
N PRO A 384 -5.12 0.41 -13.16
CA PRO A 384 -5.15 1.70 -13.86
C PRO A 384 -5.59 1.52 -15.31
N ARG A 385 -6.45 2.40 -15.85
CA ARG A 385 -6.70 2.45 -17.30
C ARG A 385 -5.40 2.89 -17.99
N MET A 386 -4.87 2.08 -18.91
CA MET A 386 -3.45 2.14 -19.27
C MET A 386 -3.13 2.93 -20.54
N SER A 387 -2.00 3.64 -20.43
CA SER A 387 -1.14 4.06 -21.54
C SER A 387 0.27 3.53 -21.27
N GLU A 388 1.15 3.48 -22.26
CA GLU A 388 2.36 2.66 -22.20
C GLU A 388 3.34 2.99 -21.06
N LYS A 389 3.91 1.92 -20.48
CA LYS A 389 5.36 1.64 -20.33
C LYS A 389 5.56 0.42 -19.45
N ASP A 390 6.57 -0.40 -19.74
CA ASP A 390 6.86 -1.70 -19.11
C ASP A 390 7.20 -1.63 -17.60
N ALA A 391 7.22 -0.43 -17.02
CA ALA A 391 7.11 -0.23 -15.57
C ALA A 391 5.79 -0.82 -15.02
N ARG A 392 4.65 -0.58 -15.68
CA ARG A 392 3.32 -0.89 -15.09
C ARG A 392 3.08 -2.39 -14.83
N LEU A 393 3.60 -3.29 -15.68
CA LEU A 393 3.58 -4.74 -15.38
C LEU A 393 4.50 -5.11 -14.19
N THR A 394 5.54 -4.31 -13.92
CA THR A 394 6.41 -4.48 -12.75
C THR A 394 5.71 -4.01 -11.48
N ASP A 395 5.05 -2.85 -11.56
CA ASP A 395 4.38 -2.19 -10.43
C ASP A 395 3.11 -2.93 -10.01
N VAL A 396 2.32 -3.43 -10.98
CA VAL A 396 1.15 -4.26 -10.71
C VAL A 396 1.56 -5.61 -10.10
N GLY A 397 2.59 -6.27 -10.64
CA GLY A 397 3.11 -7.51 -10.06
C GLY A 397 3.48 -7.34 -8.58
N LYS A 398 4.22 -6.27 -8.25
CA LYS A 398 4.58 -5.92 -6.86
C LYS A 398 3.36 -5.61 -6.00
N THR A 399 2.34 -4.92 -6.54
CA THR A 399 1.08 -4.63 -5.83
C THR A 399 0.32 -5.91 -5.43
N PHE A 400 0.41 -6.99 -6.21
CA PHE A 400 -0.14 -8.31 -5.87
C PHE A 400 0.84 -9.24 -5.12
N GLY A 401 1.93 -8.69 -4.56
CA GLY A 401 2.90 -9.46 -3.78
C GLY A 401 3.83 -10.36 -4.61
N PHE A 402 3.88 -10.20 -5.93
CA PHE A 402 4.86 -10.90 -6.77
C PHE A 402 6.22 -10.18 -6.78
N PHE A 403 7.27 -10.98 -6.75
CA PHE A 403 8.58 -10.57 -7.20
C PHE A 403 8.55 -10.50 -8.73
N VAL A 404 9.27 -9.52 -9.30
CA VAL A 404 9.31 -9.32 -10.75
C VAL A 404 10.75 -9.27 -11.23
N SER A 405 11.10 -10.21 -12.11
CA SER A 405 12.39 -10.28 -12.79
C SER A 405 12.25 -9.76 -14.22
N LYS A 406 13.14 -8.84 -14.63
CA LYS A 406 13.29 -8.45 -16.04
C LYS A 406 14.49 -9.18 -16.62
N VAL A 407 14.25 -10.00 -17.64
CA VAL A 407 15.25 -10.86 -18.26
C VAL A 407 15.27 -10.66 -19.77
N ASP A 408 16.35 -11.09 -20.41
CA ASP A 408 16.50 -11.01 -21.86
C ASP A 408 15.75 -12.16 -22.55
N VAL A 409 15.26 -11.94 -23.77
CA VAL A 409 14.48 -12.93 -24.55
C VAL A 409 15.42 -13.98 -25.17
N ASP A 410 15.97 -14.82 -24.30
CA ASP A 410 16.76 -16.02 -24.62
C ASP A 410 15.99 -17.29 -24.23
N SER A 411 15.93 -18.26 -25.15
CA SER A 411 15.15 -19.48 -24.97
C SER A 411 15.69 -20.36 -23.83
N ARG A 412 17.02 -20.53 -23.76
CA ARG A 412 17.67 -21.38 -22.75
C ARG A 412 17.45 -20.85 -21.34
N ARG A 413 17.49 -19.52 -21.16
CA ARG A 413 17.23 -18.82 -19.91
C ARG A 413 15.76 -18.93 -19.52
N LEU A 414 14.84 -18.57 -20.41
CA LEU A 414 13.40 -18.56 -20.13
C LEU A 414 12.84 -19.97 -19.85
N LEU A 415 13.24 -20.98 -20.63
CA LEU A 415 12.89 -22.38 -20.37
C LEU A 415 13.43 -22.87 -19.02
N ARG A 416 14.64 -22.48 -18.62
CA ARG A 416 15.22 -22.86 -17.32
C ARG A 416 14.50 -22.22 -16.13
N LEU A 417 14.12 -20.95 -16.25
CA LEU A 417 13.29 -20.27 -15.23
C LEU A 417 11.92 -20.95 -15.09
N ASN A 418 11.38 -21.51 -16.17
CA ASN A 418 10.18 -22.32 -16.20
C ASN A 418 8.99 -21.62 -15.49
N ARG A 419 8.71 -20.38 -15.90
CA ARG A 419 7.59 -19.54 -15.44
C ARG A 419 6.98 -18.80 -16.65
N PRO A 420 5.65 -18.61 -16.71
CA PRO A 420 5.02 -17.70 -17.65
C PRO A 420 5.66 -16.31 -17.62
N PHE A 421 5.74 -15.68 -18.79
CA PHE A 421 6.43 -14.40 -18.94
C PHE A 421 5.73 -13.51 -19.98
N ALA A 422 5.63 -12.21 -19.68
CA ALA A 422 5.10 -11.23 -20.63
C ALA A 422 6.24 -10.64 -21.47
N VAL A 423 5.99 -10.43 -22.76
CA VAL A 423 6.89 -9.75 -23.70
C VAL A 423 6.15 -8.60 -24.37
N PHE A 424 6.79 -7.45 -24.47
CA PHE A 424 6.37 -6.41 -25.42
C PHE A 424 7.01 -6.70 -26.77
N GLY A 425 6.28 -6.41 -27.84
CA GLY A 425 6.72 -6.67 -29.20
C GLY A 425 5.68 -6.25 -30.23
N THR A 426 6.02 -6.40 -31.50
CA THR A 426 5.13 -6.04 -32.63
C THR A 426 4.34 -7.25 -33.10
N TRP A 427 3.05 -7.28 -32.78
CA TRP A 427 2.13 -8.36 -33.12
C TRP A 427 1.06 -7.82 -34.08
N SER A 428 0.94 -8.46 -35.25
CA SER A 428 0.01 -8.03 -36.32
C SER A 428 0.15 -6.57 -36.77
N GLY A 429 1.32 -5.97 -36.57
CA GLY A 429 1.63 -4.56 -36.91
C GLY A 429 1.63 -3.58 -35.73
N GLU A 430 1.10 -3.96 -34.57
CA GLU A 430 1.01 -3.09 -33.38
C GLU A 430 2.01 -3.51 -32.29
N ARG A 431 2.65 -2.52 -31.64
CA ARG A 431 3.43 -2.75 -30.43
C ARG A 431 2.49 -2.96 -29.23
N ARG A 432 2.44 -4.17 -28.67
CA ARG A 432 1.59 -4.50 -27.50
C ARG A 432 2.18 -5.64 -26.66
N PRO A 433 1.75 -5.85 -25.40
CA PRO A 433 2.19 -6.99 -24.61
C PRO A 433 1.48 -8.29 -25.03
N ALA A 434 2.22 -9.39 -25.07
CA ALA A 434 1.73 -10.76 -25.19
C ALA A 434 2.31 -11.63 -24.05
N LEU A 435 1.66 -12.75 -23.74
CA LEU A 435 1.98 -13.60 -22.59
C LEU A 435 2.36 -15.02 -23.04
N ALA A 436 3.61 -15.41 -22.81
CA ALA A 436 4.06 -16.78 -23.00
C ALA A 436 3.56 -17.66 -21.84
N VAL A 437 2.81 -18.72 -22.17
CA VAL A 437 2.17 -19.60 -21.18
C VAL A 437 2.65 -21.04 -21.24
N TRP A 438 3.24 -21.48 -22.36
CA TRP A 438 3.99 -22.74 -22.46
C TRP A 438 5.17 -22.59 -23.44
N GLY A 439 6.15 -23.48 -23.36
CA GLY A 439 7.23 -23.58 -24.33
C GLY A 439 8.09 -24.84 -24.17
N ASN A 440 8.67 -25.30 -25.27
CA ASN A 440 9.62 -26.39 -25.33
C ASN A 440 10.93 -25.90 -26.01
N GLU A 441 11.91 -26.76 -26.27
CA GLU A 441 13.21 -26.33 -26.85
C GLU A 441 13.12 -25.71 -28.25
N ARG A 442 12.01 -25.92 -28.98
CA ARG A 442 11.83 -25.48 -30.38
C ARG A 442 10.94 -24.25 -30.48
N GLU A 443 9.87 -24.21 -29.70
CA GLU A 443 8.78 -23.26 -29.86
C GLU A 443 8.13 -22.83 -28.54
N VAL A 444 7.36 -21.76 -28.61
CA VAL A 444 6.73 -21.08 -27.47
C VAL A 444 5.30 -20.69 -27.80
N GLY A 445 4.38 -20.99 -26.88
CA GLY A 445 2.98 -20.63 -26.96
C GLY A 445 2.72 -19.26 -26.35
N LEU A 446 2.33 -18.30 -27.19
CA LEU A 446 2.08 -16.90 -26.86
C LEU A 446 0.59 -16.57 -27.00
N PHE A 447 0.00 -16.10 -25.90
CA PHE A 447 -1.33 -15.50 -25.87
C PHE A 447 -1.26 -13.99 -26.14
N ASP A 448 -1.85 -13.54 -27.23
CA ASP A 448 -2.14 -12.15 -27.54
C ASP A 448 -3.63 -11.88 -27.24
N PRO A 449 -3.99 -10.92 -26.36
CA PRO A 449 -5.39 -10.64 -26.02
C PRO A 449 -6.32 -10.35 -27.21
N VAL A 450 -5.75 -9.91 -28.34
CA VAL A 450 -6.50 -9.60 -29.57
C VAL A 450 -6.55 -10.81 -30.50
N SER A 451 -5.40 -11.39 -30.86
CA SER A 451 -5.31 -12.49 -31.84
C SER A 451 -5.54 -13.89 -31.25
N GLY A 452 -5.60 -14.01 -29.92
CA GLY A 452 -5.68 -15.28 -29.21
C GLY A 452 -4.34 -16.01 -29.09
N MET A 453 -4.41 -17.34 -29.03
CA MET A 453 -3.25 -18.18 -28.78
C MET A 453 -2.51 -18.53 -30.07
N THR A 454 -1.19 -18.29 -30.09
CA THR A 454 -0.30 -18.56 -31.23
C THR A 454 0.93 -19.35 -30.80
N THR A 455 1.52 -20.11 -31.71
CA THR A 455 2.81 -20.80 -31.50
C THR A 455 3.87 -20.16 -32.40
N LEU A 456 5.03 -19.80 -31.85
CA LEU A 456 6.16 -19.24 -32.60
C LEU A 456 7.44 -20.05 -32.33
N SER A 457 8.34 -20.08 -33.31
CA SER A 457 9.73 -20.48 -33.04
C SER A 457 10.39 -19.49 -32.09
N TRP A 458 11.35 -19.93 -31.28
CA TRP A 458 12.13 -19.01 -30.42
C TRP A 458 12.83 -17.91 -31.23
N SER A 459 13.33 -18.23 -32.43
CA SER A 459 13.93 -17.23 -33.32
C SER A 459 12.95 -16.18 -33.83
N ASP A 460 11.66 -16.48 -33.95
CA ASP A 460 10.66 -15.50 -34.36
C ASP A 460 10.10 -14.69 -33.19
N LEU A 461 10.07 -15.27 -31.97
CA LEU A 461 9.86 -14.50 -30.75
C LEU A 461 10.98 -13.46 -30.56
N THR A 462 12.26 -13.87 -30.61
CA THR A 462 13.40 -12.94 -30.42
C THR A 462 13.48 -11.86 -31.51
N LYS A 463 12.94 -12.08 -32.72
CA LYS A 463 12.81 -11.04 -33.77
C LYS A 463 11.65 -10.06 -33.53
N LYS A 464 10.55 -10.50 -32.91
CA LYS A 464 9.31 -9.71 -32.77
C LYS A 464 9.19 -8.98 -31.43
N ALA A 465 9.85 -9.47 -30.39
CA ALA A 465 9.85 -8.88 -29.05
C ALA A 465 10.93 -7.79 -28.89
N ASP A 466 10.70 -6.85 -27.97
CA ASP A 466 11.58 -5.73 -27.62
C ASP A 466 12.83 -6.17 -26.81
N GLY A 467 13.32 -7.40 -27.03
CA GLY A 467 14.49 -7.98 -26.36
C GLY A 467 14.33 -8.30 -24.87
N ARG A 468 13.29 -7.82 -24.19
CA ARG A 468 13.04 -8.02 -22.74
C ARG A 468 11.74 -8.77 -22.46
N ALA A 469 11.80 -9.69 -21.50
CA ALA A 469 10.67 -10.38 -20.90
C ALA A 469 10.50 -9.99 -19.41
N VAL A 470 9.25 -9.98 -18.95
CA VAL A 470 8.84 -9.73 -17.56
C VAL A 470 8.30 -11.01 -16.95
N VAL A 471 9.00 -11.54 -15.95
CA VAL A 471 8.65 -12.77 -15.22
C VAL A 471 8.13 -12.40 -13.83
N TRP A 472 6.88 -12.74 -13.53
CA TRP A 472 6.35 -12.68 -12.16
C TRP A 472 6.59 -14.01 -11.45
N TRP A 473 6.95 -13.96 -10.16
CA TRP A 473 7.13 -15.13 -9.33
C TRP A 473 6.84 -14.83 -7.85
N LYS A 474 6.49 -15.85 -7.07
CA LYS A 474 6.35 -15.73 -5.61
C LYS A 474 7.66 -16.17 -4.94
N GLY A 475 8.18 -15.34 -4.04
CA GLY A 475 9.34 -15.67 -3.23
C GLY A 475 8.99 -16.59 -2.05
N PRO A 476 9.97 -17.23 -1.42
CA PRO A 476 9.77 -18.08 -0.26
C PRO A 476 9.29 -17.25 0.95
N ALA A 477 8.44 -17.86 1.79
CA ALA A 477 7.77 -17.18 2.88
C ALA A 477 8.76 -16.48 3.86
N GLY A 478 8.50 -15.20 4.10
CA GLY A 478 9.31 -14.32 4.96
C GLY A 478 10.54 -13.69 4.30
N LEU A 479 10.84 -13.97 3.02
CA LEU A 479 11.86 -13.24 2.27
C LEU A 479 11.24 -11.95 1.68
N ALA A 480 11.79 -10.79 2.04
CA ALA A 480 11.52 -9.50 1.37
C ALA A 480 12.48 -9.28 0.18
N ASP A 481 12.32 -8.20 -0.59
CA ASP A 481 13.18 -7.88 -1.75
C ASP A 481 14.68 -7.79 -1.38
N PRO A 482 15.53 -8.78 -1.75
CA PRO A 482 16.93 -8.81 -1.34
C PRO A 482 17.84 -8.02 -2.28
N PHE A 483 17.34 -7.51 -3.41
CA PHE A 483 18.15 -6.75 -4.37
C PHE A 483 18.48 -5.35 -3.85
N SER A 484 17.61 -4.81 -2.99
CA SER A 484 17.79 -3.51 -2.33
C SER A 484 18.70 -3.53 -1.09
N VAL A 485 18.95 -4.72 -0.51
CA VAL A 485 19.48 -4.86 0.86
C VAL A 485 20.94 -5.34 0.84
N LYS A 486 21.86 -4.54 1.42
CA LYS A 486 23.29 -4.90 1.57
C LYS A 486 23.63 -5.58 2.91
N ARG A 487 22.79 -5.38 3.93
CA ARG A 487 22.85 -6.00 5.25
C ARG A 487 21.44 -6.06 5.85
N GLY A 488 21.15 -7.05 6.70
CA GLY A 488 19.91 -7.13 7.48
C GLY A 488 19.26 -8.51 7.47
N SER A 489 18.11 -8.63 8.13
CA SER A 489 17.35 -9.89 8.26
C SER A 489 17.00 -10.54 6.92
N THR A 490 16.67 -9.75 5.89
CA THR A 490 16.41 -10.22 4.53
C THR A 490 17.59 -10.98 3.92
N LEU A 491 18.83 -10.53 4.16
CA LEU A 491 20.02 -11.26 3.71
C LEU A 491 20.34 -12.47 4.59
N MET A 492 19.99 -12.44 5.88
CA MET A 492 20.11 -13.61 6.75
C MET A 492 19.19 -14.73 6.24
N ARG A 493 17.94 -14.40 5.89
CA ARG A 493 16.99 -15.32 5.25
C ARG A 493 17.45 -15.82 3.88
N PHE A 494 18.11 -14.98 3.09
CA PHE A 494 18.73 -15.42 1.82
C PHE A 494 19.93 -16.35 2.05
N GLN A 495 20.75 -16.10 3.08
CA GLN A 495 21.84 -17.00 3.47
C GLN A 495 21.32 -18.34 4.00
N GLU A 496 20.20 -18.37 4.73
CA GLU A 496 19.50 -19.60 5.11
C GLU A 496 19.07 -20.41 3.88
N ILE A 497 18.54 -19.76 2.84
CA ILE A 497 18.15 -20.43 1.57
C ILE A 497 19.38 -21.00 0.87
N LEU A 498 20.48 -20.24 0.78
CA LEU A 498 21.75 -20.75 0.24
C LEU A 498 22.37 -21.87 1.11
N ALA A 499 22.15 -21.87 2.43
CA ALA A 499 22.63 -22.91 3.33
C ALA A 499 21.81 -24.20 3.18
N ALA A 500 20.48 -24.10 3.08
CA ALA A 500 19.58 -25.21 2.78
C ALA A 500 19.87 -25.83 1.39
N ALA A 501 20.29 -25.01 0.42
CA ALA A 501 20.78 -25.47 -0.89
C ALA A 501 22.22 -26.01 -0.89
N GLY A 502 22.93 -25.98 0.24
CA GLY A 502 24.31 -26.48 0.40
C GLY A 502 25.43 -25.52 -0.05
N ASP A 503 25.08 -24.35 -0.60
CA ASP A 503 26.03 -23.39 -1.16
C ASP A 503 26.68 -22.49 -0.09
N TYR A 504 25.99 -22.18 1.02
CA TYR A 504 26.49 -21.36 2.13
C TYR A 504 26.91 -22.21 3.33
N LYS A 505 28.22 -22.26 3.61
CA LYS A 505 28.84 -23.16 4.61
C LYS A 505 29.30 -22.42 5.88
N ALA A 506 28.53 -21.43 6.32
CA ALA A 506 28.80 -20.64 7.52
C ALA A 506 27.49 -20.33 8.26
N VAL A 507 27.58 -19.81 9.48
CA VAL A 507 26.42 -19.23 10.18
C VAL A 507 25.97 -17.97 9.42
N PRO A 508 24.68 -17.82 9.08
CA PRO A 508 24.15 -16.59 8.50
C PRO A 508 24.47 -15.35 9.36
N ASP A 509 25.09 -14.34 8.75
CA ASP A 509 25.52 -13.08 9.40
C ASP A 509 24.71 -11.87 8.92
N GLY A 510 23.80 -12.07 7.97
CA GLY A 510 22.97 -11.04 7.36
C GLY A 510 23.72 -10.05 6.48
N ARG A 511 24.89 -10.37 5.91
CA ARG A 511 25.74 -9.42 5.16
C ARG A 511 26.09 -9.89 3.74
N LEU A 512 26.10 -8.99 2.75
CA LEU A 512 26.61 -9.28 1.39
C LEU A 512 28.15 -9.22 1.30
N GLY A 513 28.82 -9.84 2.28
CA GLY A 513 30.27 -9.95 2.37
C GLY A 513 30.86 -11.02 1.45
N PRO A 514 32.20 -11.18 1.42
CA PRO A 514 32.88 -12.10 0.50
C PRO A 514 32.38 -13.55 0.56
N ARG A 515 32.11 -14.07 1.77
CA ARG A 515 31.55 -15.42 1.97
C ARG A 515 30.21 -15.63 1.27
N THR A 516 29.34 -14.62 1.33
CA THR A 516 28.01 -14.62 0.70
C THR A 516 28.12 -14.53 -0.82
N ARG A 517 28.98 -13.65 -1.35
CA ARG A 517 29.24 -13.55 -2.79
C ARG A 517 29.83 -14.84 -3.37
N GLU A 518 30.69 -15.51 -2.61
CA GLU A 518 31.28 -16.78 -3.02
C GLU A 518 30.31 -17.96 -2.92
N ALA A 519 29.34 -17.92 -1.99
CA ALA A 519 28.20 -18.84 -1.98
C ALA A 519 27.25 -18.58 -3.16
N ILE A 520 26.99 -17.31 -3.49
CA ILE A 520 26.23 -16.93 -4.70
C ILE A 520 26.90 -17.50 -5.95
N ARG A 521 28.23 -17.34 -6.14
CA ARG A 521 28.94 -17.91 -7.30
C ARG A 521 28.84 -19.43 -7.40
N ARG A 522 28.89 -20.14 -6.28
CA ARG A 522 28.67 -21.60 -6.25
C ARG A 522 27.25 -21.96 -6.69
N ALA A 523 26.24 -21.27 -6.16
CA ALA A 523 24.84 -21.47 -6.53
C ALA A 523 24.60 -21.13 -8.02
N GLU A 524 25.14 -20.00 -8.50
CA GLU A 524 25.10 -19.59 -9.91
C GLU A 524 25.70 -20.67 -10.82
N ALA A 525 26.93 -21.12 -10.55
CA ALA A 525 27.59 -22.16 -11.32
C ALA A 525 26.81 -23.49 -11.30
N ARG A 526 26.31 -23.91 -10.13
CA ARG A 526 25.50 -25.12 -9.94
C ARG A 526 24.15 -25.06 -10.68
N LEU A 527 23.62 -23.86 -10.91
CA LEU A 527 22.37 -23.60 -11.64
C LEU A 527 22.63 -23.14 -13.10
N GLY A 528 23.89 -23.15 -13.53
CA GLY A 528 24.35 -22.75 -14.87
C GLY A 528 24.13 -21.27 -15.22
N LEU A 529 24.02 -20.40 -14.23
CA LEU A 529 23.93 -18.95 -14.37
C LEU A 529 25.34 -18.31 -14.48
N PRO A 530 25.47 -17.10 -15.01
CA PRO A 530 26.72 -16.34 -14.96
C PRO A 530 27.17 -16.11 -13.51
N ALA A 531 28.43 -16.39 -13.18
CA ALA A 531 28.97 -16.32 -11.82
C ALA A 531 29.24 -14.87 -11.33
N SER A 532 28.19 -14.05 -11.26
CA SER A 532 28.28 -12.63 -10.88
C SER A 532 28.69 -12.41 -9.42
N GLY A 533 28.32 -13.33 -8.51
CA GLY A 533 28.45 -13.12 -7.07
C GLY A 533 27.45 -12.10 -6.50
N ALA A 534 26.42 -11.72 -7.24
CA ALA A 534 25.38 -10.77 -6.86
C ALA A 534 23.99 -11.45 -6.78
N VAL A 535 23.12 -10.95 -5.91
CA VAL A 535 21.75 -11.48 -5.77
C VAL A 535 20.94 -11.12 -7.02
N SER A 536 20.41 -12.12 -7.73
CA SER A 536 19.66 -11.94 -8.97
C SER A 536 18.31 -12.66 -8.93
N GLY A 537 17.36 -12.19 -9.74
CA GLY A 537 16.02 -12.79 -9.83
C GLY A 537 16.07 -14.23 -10.33
N ASP A 538 16.89 -14.49 -11.36
CA ASP A 538 17.18 -15.81 -11.89
C ASP A 538 17.66 -16.78 -10.79
N LEU A 539 18.63 -16.35 -9.97
CA LEU A 539 19.18 -17.16 -8.88
C LEU A 539 18.12 -17.55 -7.86
N LEU A 540 17.24 -16.62 -7.47
CA LEU A 540 16.18 -16.91 -6.51
C LEU A 540 15.13 -17.85 -7.10
N ILE A 541 14.64 -17.59 -8.31
CA ILE A 541 13.68 -18.45 -9.03
C ILE A 541 14.19 -19.90 -9.11
N LEU A 542 15.49 -20.09 -9.37
CA LEU A 542 16.12 -21.39 -9.51
C LEU A 542 16.53 -22.05 -8.17
N LEU A 543 16.76 -21.27 -7.10
CA LEU A 543 16.95 -21.81 -5.74
C LEU A 543 15.63 -22.25 -5.11
N THR A 544 14.51 -21.59 -5.42
CA THR A 544 13.24 -21.76 -4.72
C THR A 544 12.19 -22.45 -5.61
N GLN A 545 12.58 -23.48 -6.37
CA GLN A 545 11.73 -24.18 -7.35
C GLN A 545 10.57 -24.98 -6.72
N GLY A 546 9.59 -24.27 -6.17
CA GLY A 546 8.34 -24.81 -5.66
C GLY A 546 7.26 -23.74 -5.70
N GLN A 547 6.05 -24.13 -6.10
CA GLN A 547 4.88 -23.27 -6.32
C GLN A 547 4.96 -22.32 -7.52
N GLY A 548 3.79 -22.08 -8.12
CA GLY A 548 3.58 -21.26 -9.31
C GLY A 548 3.39 -22.06 -10.61
N PRO A 549 2.76 -21.45 -11.64
CA PRO A 549 2.60 -22.02 -12.97
C PRO A 549 3.95 -22.23 -13.66
N THR A 550 4.01 -23.23 -14.53
CA THR A 550 5.20 -23.62 -15.31
C THR A 550 4.92 -23.53 -16.81
N LEU A 551 5.95 -23.33 -17.64
CA LEU A 551 5.86 -23.29 -19.10
C LEU A 551 5.59 -24.67 -19.75
N LYS A 552 4.94 -25.60 -19.05
CA LYS A 552 4.71 -26.95 -19.56
C LYS A 552 3.74 -26.92 -20.75
N GLU A 553 4.10 -27.64 -21.80
CA GLU A 553 3.25 -27.90 -22.95
C GLU A 553 1.92 -28.57 -22.50
N PRO A 554 0.75 -28.07 -22.94
CA PRO A 554 -0.52 -28.69 -22.58
C PRO A 554 -0.60 -30.11 -23.14
N SER A 555 -0.99 -31.07 -22.30
CA SER A 555 -1.25 -32.43 -22.76
C SER A 555 -2.44 -32.43 -23.74
N ARG A 556 -2.52 -33.41 -24.64
CA ARG A 556 -3.61 -33.49 -25.64
C ARG A 556 -5.02 -33.66 -25.06
N ALA A 557 -5.18 -33.67 -23.74
CA ALA A 557 -6.45 -33.77 -23.02
C ALA A 557 -6.73 -32.60 -22.05
N GLY A 558 -5.88 -31.56 -21.98
CA GLY A 558 -6.13 -30.42 -21.08
C GLY A 558 -5.17 -29.23 -21.26
N THR A 559 -5.69 -28.03 -21.06
CA THR A 559 -4.96 -26.75 -21.13
C THR A 559 -4.00 -26.57 -19.95
N PRO A 560 -3.02 -25.63 -20.02
CA PRO A 560 -2.09 -25.40 -18.90
C PRO A 560 -2.78 -24.87 -17.63
N LEU A 561 -4.01 -24.35 -17.75
CA LEU A 561 -4.84 -23.85 -16.67
C LEU A 561 -5.74 -24.93 -16.04
N GLU A 562 -6.03 -26.02 -16.77
CA GLU A 562 -6.72 -27.20 -16.22
C GLU A 562 -5.78 -28.09 -15.42
N ALA A 563 -4.49 -28.12 -15.77
CA ALA A 563 -3.43 -28.81 -15.01
C ALA A 563 -3.04 -28.11 -13.67
N LEU A 564 -3.83 -27.13 -13.23
CA LEU A 564 -3.70 -26.39 -11.96
C LEU A 564 -4.93 -26.60 -11.04
N ARG A 565 -5.80 -27.56 -11.36
CA ARG A 565 -6.85 -28.11 -10.49
C ARG A 565 -6.43 -29.44 -9.89
#